data_AF-A0A543JCL6-F1
#
_entry.id   AF-A0A543JCL6-F1
#
_cell.length_a   1.000
_cell.length_b   1.000
_cell.length_c   1.000
_cell.angle_alpha   90.00
_cell.angle_beta   90.00
_cell.angle_gamma   90.00
#
_symmetry.space_group_name_H-M   'P 1'
#
loop_
_entity.id
_entity.type
_entity.pdbx_description
1 polymer ?
#
loop_
_entity_poly.entity_id
_entity_poly.type
_entity_poly.pdbx_seq_one_letter_code
_entity_poly.pdbx_strand_id
1 'polypeptide(L)' 'MVDAVEQWWDGVELWLAQLAFPFQFALLMCVLLPLSLGLARLIDRVVDNASTRFNPVPKVPPAAEQEQPRKVEAGEPS' A
#
# COMPACT_ATOMS: atom_id res chain seq x y z
N MET A 1 21.93 -4.61 29.11
CA MET A 1 20.93 -3.79 28.37
C MET A 1 19.69 -4.61 28.06
N VAL A 2 19.84 -5.82 27.53
CA VAL A 2 18.72 -6.76 27.32
C VAL A 2 18.01 -7.08 28.65
N ASP A 3 18.74 -7.31 29.73
CA ASP A 3 18.17 -7.58 31.07
C ASP A 3 17.23 -6.48 31.59
N ALA A 4 17.50 -5.22 31.25
CA ALA A 4 16.64 -4.10 31.63
C ALA A 4 15.33 -4.09 30.84
N VAL A 5 15.37 -4.53 29.58
CA VAL A 5 14.19 -4.69 28.73
C VAL A 5 13.37 -5.90 29.20
N GLU A 6 14.01 -7.00 29.55
CA GLU A 6 13.36 -8.20 30.10
C GLU A 6 12.62 -7.89 31.40
N GLN A 7 13.26 -7.18 32.34
CA GLN A 7 12.61 -6.82 33.61
C GLN A 7 11.42 -5.87 33.42
N TRP A 8 11.51 -4.94 32.46
CA TRP A 8 10.37 -4.07 32.13
C TRP A 8 9.24 -4.86 31.47
N TRP A 9 9.58 -5.77 30.55
CA TRP A 9 8.64 -6.64 29.86
C TRP A 9 7.92 -7.59 30.82
N ASP A 10 8.62 -8.17 31.81
CA ASP A 10 8.02 -8.95 32.90
C ASP A 10 6.92 -8.16 33.64
N GLY A 11 7.16 -6.87 33.90
CA GLY A 11 6.13 -5.97 34.45
C GLY A 11 4.93 -5.77 33.51
N VAL A 12 5.17 -5.70 32.20
CA VAL A 12 4.11 -5.63 31.18
C VAL A 12 3.33 -6.94 31.13
N GLU A 13 3.99 -8.10 31.22
CA GLU A 13 3.34 -9.41 31.25
C GLU A 13 2.44 -9.54 32.48
N LEU A 14 2.90 -9.14 33.66
CA LEU A 14 2.09 -9.12 34.88
C LEU A 14 0.90 -8.15 34.79
N TRP A 15 1.09 -6.99 34.16
CA TRP A 15 0.00 -6.06 33.89
C TRP A 15 -1.03 -6.62 32.91
N LEU A 16 -0.59 -7.32 31.86
CA LEU A 16 -1.49 -7.98 30.92
C LEU A 16 -2.23 -9.14 31.58
N ALA A 17 -1.55 -9.95 32.40
CA ALA A 17 -2.12 -11.13 33.05
C ALA A 17 -3.22 -10.80 34.08
N GLN A 18 -3.16 -9.63 34.74
CA GLN A 18 -4.17 -9.21 35.71
C GLN A 18 -5.42 -8.58 35.07
N LEU A 19 -5.40 -8.26 33.76
CA LEU A 19 -6.58 -7.74 33.05
C LEU A 19 -7.63 -8.84 32.86
N ALA A 20 -8.91 -8.47 32.93
CA ALA A 20 -9.98 -9.38 32.57
C ALA A 20 -9.91 -9.74 31.06
N PHE A 21 -10.30 -10.98 30.74
CA PHE A 21 -10.28 -11.54 29.37
C PHE A 21 -10.77 -10.59 28.26
N PRO A 22 -11.91 -9.88 28.37
CA PRO A 22 -12.36 -8.98 27.31
C PRO A 22 -11.39 -7.82 27.03
N PHE A 23 -10.69 -7.31 28.04
CA PHE A 23 -9.71 -6.24 27.84
C PHE A 23 -8.42 -6.76 27.17
N GLN A 24 -7.95 -7.95 27.53
CA GLN A 24 -6.82 -8.60 26.87
C GLN A 24 -7.11 -8.79 25.37
N PHE A 25 -8.29 -9.30 25.04
CA PHE A 25 -8.71 -9.49 23.66
C PHE A 25 -8.83 -8.17 22.89
N ALA A 26 -9.39 -7.13 23.52
CA ALA A 26 -9.48 -5.81 22.91
C ALA A 26 -8.10 -5.22 22.60
N LEU A 27 -7.14 -5.32 23.53
CA LEU A 27 -5.75 -4.88 23.31
C LEU A 27 -5.09 -5.69 22.19
N LEU A 28 -5.25 -7.02 22.20
CA LEU A 28 -4.74 -7.89 21.15
C LEU A 28 -5.29 -7.48 19.78
N MET A 29 -6.61 -7.29 19.64
CA MET A 29 -7.22 -6.83 18.40
C MET A 29 -6.75 -5.43 18.00
N CYS A 30 -6.57 -4.53 18.97
CA CYS A 30 -6.07 -3.17 18.74
C CYS A 30 -4.65 -3.17 18.17
N VAL A 31 -3.81 -4.16 18.49
CA VAL A 31 -2.46 -4.31 17.92
C VAL A 31 -2.48 -5.13 16.63
N LEU A 32 -3.25 -6.23 16.60
CA LEU A 32 -3.28 -7.17 15.48
C LEU A 32 -3.88 -6.54 14.21
N LEU A 33 -4.98 -5.80 14.33
CA LEU A 33 -5.65 -5.17 13.19
C LEU A 33 -4.74 -4.17 12.46
N PRO A 34 -4.12 -3.17 13.13
CA PRO A 34 -3.21 -2.27 12.44
C PRO A 34 -1.93 -2.97 11.97
N LEU A 35 -1.44 -3.99 12.67
CA LEU A 35 -0.29 -4.76 12.21
C LEU A 35 -0.61 -5.49 10.90
N SER A 36 -1.79 -6.11 10.80
CA SER A 36 -2.28 -6.78 9.59
C SER A 36 -2.46 -5.78 8.43
N LEU A 37 -3.11 -4.64 8.69
CA LEU A 37 -3.27 -3.58 7.69
C LEU A 37 -1.92 -2.98 7.27
N GLY A 38 -0.99 -2.84 8.20
CA GLY A 38 0.37 -2.37 7.95
C GLY A 38 1.14 -3.33 7.05
N LEU A 39 1.04 -4.64 7.33
CA LEU A 39 1.68 -5.67 6.54
C LEU A 39 1.08 -5.77 5.13
N ALA A 40 -0.24 -5.70 5.00
CA ALA A 40 -0.90 -5.64 3.70
C ALA A 40 -0.40 -4.45 2.87
N ARG A 41 -0.39 -3.24 3.45
CA ARG A 41 0.15 -2.05 2.77
C ARG A 41 1.63 -2.14 2.45
N LEU A 42 2.40 -2.83 3.28
CA LEU A 42 3.83 -3.06 3.02
C LEU A 42 4.00 -3.95 1.78
N ILE A 43 3.22 -5.03 1.69
CA ILE A 43 3.22 -5.93 0.53
C ILE A 43 2.81 -5.16 -0.72
N ASP A 44 1.71 -4.41 -0.67
CA ASP A 44 1.24 -3.60 -1.81
C ASP A 44 2.34 -2.64 -2.29
N ARG A 45 3.01 -1.93 -1.38
CA ARG A 45 4.14 -1.04 -1.71
C ARG A 45 5.32 -1.77 -2.34
N VAL A 46 5.66 -2.95 -1.84
CA VAL A 46 6.75 -3.76 -2.38
C VAL A 46 6.40 -4.20 -3.81
N VAL A 47 5.16 -4.63 -4.04
CA VAL A 47 4.65 -5.05 -5.35
C VAL A 47 4.63 -3.87 -6.33
N ASP A 48 4.15 -2.70 -5.93
CA ASP A 48 4.13 -1.50 -6.78
C ASP A 48 5.55 -1.07 -7.16
N ASN A 49 6.46 -1.04 -6.20
CA ASN A 49 7.86 -0.68 -6.44
C ASN A 49 8.56 -1.67 -7.37
N ALA A 50 8.30 -2.97 -7.19
CA ALA A 50 8.81 -4.00 -8.08
C ALA A 50 8.23 -3.85 -9.50
N SER A 51 6.92 -3.68 -9.63
CA SER A 51 6.23 -3.54 -10.92
C SER A 51 6.71 -2.32 -11.70
N THR A 52 6.92 -1.19 -11.02
CA THR A 52 7.46 0.04 -11.62
C THR A 52 8.89 -0.18 -12.13
N ARG A 53 9.68 -1.01 -11.45
CA ARG A 53 11.05 -1.33 -11.85
C ARG A 53 11.11 -2.30 -13.03
N PHE A 54 10.12 -3.18 -13.18
CA PHE A 54 10.10 -4.19 -14.23
C PHE A 54 9.28 -3.82 -15.48
N ASN A 55 8.34 -2.87 -15.37
CA ASN A 55 7.52 -2.45 -16.50
C ASN A 55 7.70 -0.96 -16.80
N PRO A 56 8.69 -0.55 -17.60
CA PRO A 56 8.69 0.77 -18.20
C PRO A 56 7.47 0.85 -19.13
N VAL A 57 6.40 1.50 -18.66
CA VAL A 57 5.16 1.69 -19.41
C VAL A 57 5.52 2.26 -20.79
N PRO A 58 5.28 1.52 -21.89
CA PRO A 58 5.41 2.09 -23.21
C PRO A 58 4.49 3.30 -23.29
N LYS A 59 5.05 4.48 -23.52
CA LYS A 59 4.27 5.70 -23.73
C LYS A 59 3.36 5.43 -24.91
N VAL A 60 2.07 5.18 -24.68
CA VAL A 60 1.05 5.26 -25.73
C VAL A 60 1.09 6.72 -26.17
N PRO A 61 1.52 7.03 -27.41
CA PRO A 61 1.49 8.40 -27.89
C PRO A 61 0.05 8.92 -27.74
N PRO A 62 -0.14 10.17 -27.31
CA PRO A 62 -1.48 10.73 -27.22
C PRO A 62 -2.15 10.52 -28.58
N ALA A 63 -3.43 10.13 -28.55
CA ALA A 63 -4.30 9.99 -29.71
C ALA A 63 -4.57 11.34 -30.39
N ALA A 64 -3.51 12.08 -30.72
CA ALA A 64 -3.50 13.38 -31.38
C ALA A 64 -3.21 13.28 -32.88
N GLU A 65 -3.00 12.06 -33.42
CA GLU A 65 -2.81 11.84 -34.86
C GLU A 65 -4.09 11.30 -35.55
N GLN A 66 -5.12 10.90 -34.79
CA GLN A 66 -6.33 10.27 -35.38
C GLN A 66 -7.43 11.26 -35.77
N GLU A 67 -7.24 12.56 -35.52
CA GLU A 67 -8.19 13.60 -35.90
C GLU A 67 -7.48 14.73 -36.66
N GLN A 68 -6.78 14.38 -37.74
CA GLN A 68 -6.71 15.30 -38.87
C GLN A 68 -8.03 15.12 -39.63
N PRO A 69 -9.03 16.00 -39.47
CA PRO A 69 -10.19 15.97 -40.34
C PRO A 69 -9.65 16.10 -41.76
N ARG A 70 -9.89 15.07 -42.57
CA ARG A 70 -9.70 15.05 -44.01
C ARG A 70 -10.06 16.43 -44.54
N LYS A 71 -9.04 17.24 -44.83
CA LYS A 71 -9.17 18.48 -45.58
C LYS A 71 -9.62 18.03 -46.95
N VAL A 72 -10.93 17.88 -47.11
CA VAL A 72 -11.58 17.78 -48.41
C VAL A 72 -11.33 19.14 -49.02
N GLU A 73 -10.25 19.22 -49.81
CA GLU A 73 -10.04 20.29 -50.76
C GLU A 73 -11.21 20.24 -51.73
N ALA A 74 -12.28 20.96 -51.38
CA ALA A 74 -13.28 21.42 -52.33
C ALA A 74 -12.66 22.63 -53.07
N GLY A 75 -11.61 22.33 -53.83
CA GLY A 75 -10.90 23.26 -54.70
C GLY A 75 -10.63 22.57 -56.03
N GLU A 76 -11.66 22.61 -56.88
CA GLU A 76 -11.64 22.41 -58.36
C GLU A 76 -11.20 21.01 -58.87
N PRO A 77 -11.66 20.51 -60.05
CA PRO A 77 -12.00 21.28 -61.27
C PRO A 77 -13.26 20.81 -62.06
N SER A 78 -13.85 21.71 -62.85
CA SER A 78 -13.96 21.62 -64.32
C SER A 78 -15.03 22.56 -64.90
#